data_AF-A0A6G3DKL4-F1
#
_entry.id   AF-A0A6G3DKL4-F1
#
_cell.length_a   1.000
_cell.length_b   1.000
_cell.length_c   1.000
_cell.angle_alpha   90.00
_cell.angle_beta   90.00
_cell.angle_gamma   90.00
#
_symmetry.space_group_name_H-M   'P 1'
#
loop_
_entity.id
_entity.type
_entity.pdbx_description
1 polymer ?
#
loop_
_entity_poly.entity_id
_entity_poly.type
_entity_poly.pdbx_seq_one_letter_code
_entity_poly.pdbx_strand_id
1 'polypeptide(L)'
;MSDSVGGCIRPRTAVSEAEVEALVRGICFKTGPPRLLGVEVEWLVHELRAPRLPVSPERLQAVYTALRAVPLRSALTVEPGGQLELSSLPAASLTECVRTVSADLDAVRAVLREDGLALVGLGHDPWQA
;
A
#
# COMPACT_ATOMS: atom_id res chain seq x y z
N MET A 1 48.55 -8.70 -24.36
CA MET A 1 48.04 -8.04 -23.15
C MET A 1 46.58 -7.73 -23.40
N SER A 2 45.67 -8.48 -22.78
CA SER A 2 44.23 -8.25 -22.87
C SER A 2 43.71 -8.20 -21.45
N ASP A 3 43.38 -7.00 -20.99
CA ASP A 3 42.80 -6.74 -19.69
C ASP A 3 41.33 -7.15 -19.71
N SER A 4 41.01 -8.24 -19.01
CA SER A 4 39.63 -8.63 -18.72
C SER A 4 39.14 -7.84 -17.51
N VAL A 5 38.33 -6.82 -17.74
CA VAL A 5 37.61 -6.08 -16.69
C VAL A 5 36.48 -6.98 -16.17
N GLY A 6 36.82 -7.85 -15.21
CA GLY A 6 35.87 -8.55 -14.37
C GLY A 6 35.34 -7.57 -13.32
N GLY A 7 34.22 -6.91 -13.62
CA GLY A 7 33.47 -6.13 -12.64
C GLY A 7 32.95 -7.04 -11.52
N CYS A 8 33.77 -7.21 -10.48
CA CYS A 8 33.39 -7.95 -9.28
C CYS A 8 32.29 -7.17 -8.56
N ILE A 9 31.03 -7.58 -8.72
CA ILE A 9 29.99 -7.21 -7.76
C ILE A 9 30.46 -7.82 -6.43
N ARG A 10 30.93 -6.96 -5.52
CA ARG A 10 31.31 -7.40 -4.18
C ARG A 10 30.14 -8.17 -3.60
N PRO A 11 30.32 -9.43 -3.17
CA PRO A 11 29.25 -10.17 -2.54
C PRO A 11 28.75 -9.34 -1.36
N ARG A 12 27.46 -9.01 -1.37
CA ARG A 12 26.84 -8.40 -0.20
C ARG A 12 26.99 -9.39 0.94
N THR A 13 27.74 -9.03 1.98
CA THR A 13 27.84 -9.84 3.19
C THR A 13 26.42 -10.08 3.70
N ALA A 14 26.10 -11.35 3.98
CA ALA A 14 24.82 -11.69 4.58
C ALA A 14 24.70 -10.98 5.94
N VAL A 15 23.54 -10.37 6.20
CA VAL A 15 23.24 -9.78 7.51
C VAL A 15 23.08 -10.93 8.51
N SER A 16 23.79 -10.87 9.62
CA SER A 16 23.68 -11.83 10.71
C SER A 16 22.42 -11.60 11.54
N GLU A 17 21.95 -12.64 12.21
CA GLU A 17 20.82 -12.54 13.15
C GLU A 17 21.06 -11.46 14.23
N ALA A 18 22.29 -11.38 14.77
CA ALA A 18 22.67 -10.39 15.77
C ALA A 18 22.57 -8.94 15.25
N GLU A 19 22.91 -8.71 13.99
CA GLU A 19 22.77 -7.38 13.35
C GLU A 19 21.29 -7.01 13.17
N VAL A 20 20.45 -7.98 12.79
CA VAL A 20 18.99 -7.77 12.70
C VAL A 20 18.39 -7.49 14.08
N GLU A 21 18.76 -8.25 15.10
CA GLU A 21 18.28 -8.03 16.47
C GLU A 21 18.68 -6.65 16.99
N ALA A 22 19.95 -6.26 16.79
CA ALA A 22 20.45 -4.94 17.18
C ALA A 22 19.67 -3.82 16.47
N LEU A 23 19.36 -3.98 15.18
CA LEU A 23 18.57 -3.02 14.42
C LEU A 23 17.14 -2.89 14.96
N VAL A 24 16.44 -4.02 15.16
CA VAL A 24 15.07 -4.04 15.69
C VAL A 24 15.03 -3.41 17.08
N ARG A 25 15.99 -3.75 17.95
CA ARG A 25 16.13 -3.15 19.29
C ARG A 25 16.37 -1.65 19.22
N GLY A 26 17.22 -1.19 18.30
CA GLY A 26 17.58 0.22 18.15
C GLY A 26 16.50 1.08 17.49
N ILE A 27 15.66 0.50 16.64
CA ILE A 27 14.69 1.25 15.80
C ILE A 27 13.24 1.02 16.23
N CYS A 28 12.82 -0.23 16.45
CA CYS A 28 11.41 -0.58 16.63
C CYS A 28 10.92 -0.43 18.09
N PHE A 29 11.84 -0.46 19.07
CA PHE A 29 11.52 -0.37 20.50
C PHE A 29 11.97 0.95 21.15
N LYS A 30 11.99 2.05 20.38
CA LYS A 30 12.32 3.37 20.93
C LYS A 30 11.28 3.80 21.95
N THR A 31 11.72 3.98 23.19
CA THR A 31 10.87 4.44 24.31
C THR A 31 10.85 5.97 24.38
N GLY A 32 9.81 6.55 23.82
CA GLY A 32 9.41 7.95 24.00
C GLY A 32 7.90 8.07 23.85
N PRO A 33 7.26 9.16 24.27
CA PRO A 33 5.82 9.33 24.00
C PRO A 33 5.60 9.25 22.49
N PRO A 34 4.71 8.37 21.98
CA PRO A 34 4.42 8.30 20.56
C PRO A 34 3.88 9.66 20.12
N ARG A 35 4.65 10.37 19.30
CA ARG A 35 4.28 11.70 18.78
C ARG A 35 3.69 11.65 17.38
N LEU A 36 3.80 10.50 16.73
CA LEU A 36 3.36 10.28 15.36
C LEU A 36 2.44 9.08 15.32
N LEU A 37 1.47 9.11 14.41
CA LEU A 37 0.58 8.00 14.12
C LEU A 37 0.37 7.89 12.60
N GLY A 38 0.12 6.68 12.15
CA GLY A 38 -0.30 6.39 10.78
C GLY A 38 -1.42 5.37 10.81
N VAL A 39 -2.15 5.29 9.70
CA VAL A 39 -3.14 4.25 9.45
C VAL A 39 -2.86 3.58 8.12
N GLU A 40 -3.22 2.31 8.07
CA GLU A 40 -3.28 1.50 6.86
C GLU A 40 -4.72 1.05 6.71
N VAL A 41 -5.29 1.26 5.53
CA VAL A 41 -6.68 0.89 5.23
C VAL A 41 -6.73 0.08 3.95
N GLU A 42 -7.24 -1.13 4.07
CA GLU A 42 -7.43 -2.07 2.97
C GLU A 42 -8.89 -2.07 2.53
N TRP A 43 -9.11 -2.07 1.21
CA TRP A 43 -10.44 -2.01 0.61
C TRP A 43 -10.61 -3.08 -0.45
N LEU A 44 -11.74 -3.79 -0.39
CA LEU A 44 -12.22 -4.62 -1.49
C LEU A 44 -12.65 -3.70 -2.66
N VAL A 45 -12.50 -4.20 -3.89
CA VAL A 45 -12.95 -3.50 -5.11
C VAL A 45 -14.06 -4.30 -5.76
N HIS A 46 -15.27 -3.73 -5.84
CA HIS A 46 -16.44 -4.38 -6.42
C HIS A 46 -17.02 -3.60 -7.59
N GLU A 47 -17.82 -4.30 -8.41
CA GLU A 47 -18.73 -3.65 -9.35
C GLU A 47 -19.72 -2.74 -8.60
N LEU A 48 -19.73 -1.46 -8.95
CA LEU A 48 -20.54 -0.44 -8.27
C LEU A 48 -22.04 -0.75 -8.33
N ARG A 49 -22.51 -1.34 -9.44
CA ARG A 49 -23.93 -1.61 -9.69
C ARG A 49 -24.35 -3.05 -9.41
N ALA A 50 -23.39 -3.97 -9.31
CA ALA A 50 -23.66 -5.39 -9.12
C ALA A 50 -22.59 -6.04 -8.22
N PRO A 51 -22.52 -5.71 -6.92
CA PRO A 51 -21.39 -6.08 -6.05
C PRO A 51 -21.13 -7.59 -5.91
N ARG A 52 -22.10 -8.43 -6.30
CA ARG A 52 -21.97 -9.90 -6.31
C ARG A 52 -21.18 -10.42 -7.52
N LEU A 53 -20.98 -9.59 -8.56
CA LEU A 53 -20.22 -9.97 -9.74
C LEU A 53 -18.74 -9.70 -9.49
N PRO A 54 -17.84 -10.63 -9.84
CA PRO A 54 -16.42 -10.41 -9.74
C PRO A 54 -15.98 -9.34 -10.75
N VAL A 55 -15.02 -8.50 -10.34
CA VAL A 55 -14.32 -7.62 -11.28
C VAL A 55 -13.27 -8.45 -12.01
N SER A 56 -13.18 -8.32 -13.34
CA SER A 56 -12.19 -9.11 -14.10
C SER A 56 -10.76 -8.64 -13.77
N PRO A 57 -9.76 -9.55 -13.78
CA PRO A 57 -8.36 -9.19 -13.52
C PRO A 57 -7.83 -8.09 -14.45
N GLU A 58 -8.25 -8.09 -15.71
CA GLU A 58 -7.83 -7.10 -16.71
C GLU A 58 -8.36 -5.70 -16.36
N ARG A 59 -9.60 -5.62 -15.87
CA ARG A 59 -10.20 -4.35 -15.41
C ARG A 59 -9.52 -3.85 -14.14
N LEU A 60 -9.24 -4.73 -13.19
CA LEU A 60 -8.47 -4.37 -12.00
C LEU A 60 -7.08 -3.86 -12.37
N GLN A 61 -6.37 -4.58 -13.26
CA GLN A 61 -5.04 -4.17 -13.70
C GLN A 61 -5.05 -2.82 -14.43
N ALA A 62 -6.05 -2.56 -15.26
CA ALA A 62 -6.22 -1.28 -15.96
C ALA A 62 -6.43 -0.13 -14.97
N VAL A 63 -7.38 -0.28 -14.04
CA VAL A 63 -7.69 0.79 -13.08
C VAL A 63 -6.55 1.00 -12.07
N TYR A 64 -5.85 -0.07 -11.66
CA TYR A 64 -4.67 0.04 -10.80
C TYR A 64 -3.51 0.75 -11.50
N THR A 65 -3.39 0.58 -12.82
CA THR A 65 -2.43 1.33 -13.62
C THR A 65 -2.80 2.81 -13.69
N ALA A 66 -4.08 3.15 -13.85
CA ALA A 66 -4.55 4.53 -13.82
C ALA A 66 -4.33 5.18 -12.45
N LEU A 67 -4.61 4.46 -11.36
CA LEU A 67 -4.42 4.94 -9.98
C LEU A 67 -2.97 5.31 -9.66
N ARG A 68 -1.97 4.67 -10.30
CA ARG A 68 -0.55 5.03 -10.10
C ARG A 68 -0.21 6.44 -10.58
N ALA A 69 -1.01 7.03 -11.46
CA ALA A 69 -0.84 8.41 -11.92
C ALA A 69 -1.53 9.44 -11.00
N VAL A 70 -2.32 8.99 -10.03
CA VAL A 70 -3.02 9.88 -9.10
C VAL A 70 -2.04 10.38 -8.04
N PRO A 71 -1.95 11.70 -7.82
CA PRO A 71 -1.10 12.26 -6.78
C PRO A 71 -1.73 12.01 -5.40
N LEU A 72 -1.31 10.93 -4.74
CA LEU A 72 -1.72 10.57 -3.38
C LEU A 72 -0.62 10.93 -2.38
N ARG A 73 -1.01 11.25 -1.14
CA ARG A 73 -0.04 11.43 -0.05
C ARG A 73 0.34 10.11 0.59
N SER A 74 -0.61 9.19 0.67
CA SER A 74 -0.41 7.82 1.13
C SER A 74 0.28 6.98 0.07
N ALA A 75 1.05 5.98 0.50
CA ALA A 75 1.48 4.93 -0.40
C ALA A 75 0.25 4.11 -0.83
N LEU A 76 0.19 3.75 -2.12
CA LEU A 76 -0.87 2.92 -2.68
C LEU A 76 -0.30 1.57 -3.10
N THR A 77 -0.84 0.51 -2.55
CA THR A 77 -0.41 -0.88 -2.71
C THR A 77 -1.60 -1.77 -3.06
N VAL A 78 -1.30 -2.96 -3.56
CA VAL A 78 -2.30 -3.99 -3.87
C VAL A 78 -1.91 -5.24 -3.10
N GLU A 79 -2.81 -5.69 -2.25
CA GLU A 79 -2.62 -6.90 -1.45
C GLU A 79 -2.72 -8.16 -2.32
N PRO A 80 -2.22 -9.32 -1.85
CA PRO A 80 -2.29 -10.57 -2.61
C PRO A 80 -3.70 -10.98 -3.04
N GLY A 81 -4.73 -10.61 -2.25
CA GLY A 81 -6.15 -10.85 -2.57
C GLY A 81 -6.75 -9.81 -3.53
N GLY A 82 -5.96 -8.85 -4.00
CA GLY A 82 -6.39 -7.79 -4.91
C GLY A 82 -6.99 -6.56 -4.23
N GLN A 83 -7.02 -6.49 -2.89
CA GLN A 83 -7.46 -5.30 -2.15
C GLN A 83 -6.55 -4.13 -2.46
N LEU A 84 -7.11 -2.92 -2.50
CA LEU A 84 -6.34 -1.68 -2.52
C LEU A 84 -6.02 -1.26 -1.10
N GLU A 85 -4.74 -1.03 -0.82
CA GLU A 85 -4.27 -0.51 0.44
C GLU A 85 -3.80 0.95 0.28
N LEU A 86 -4.18 1.80 1.24
CA LEU A 86 -3.56 3.10 1.46
C LEU A 86 -2.81 3.09 2.79
N SER A 87 -1.49 3.25 2.74
CA SER A 87 -0.63 3.41 3.92
C SER A 87 -0.21 4.87 4.07
N SER A 88 -0.72 5.53 5.12
CA SER A 88 -0.50 6.96 5.33
C SER A 88 0.94 7.29 5.72
N LEU A 89 1.41 8.49 5.42
CA LEU A 89 2.60 9.02 6.09
C LEU A 89 2.34 9.25 7.59
N PRO A 90 3.38 9.13 8.46
CA PRO A 90 3.25 9.48 9.86
C PRO A 90 2.78 10.93 10.06
N ALA A 91 1.70 11.12 10.80
CA ALA A 91 1.08 12.41 11.09
C ALA A 91 1.28 12.81 12.55
N ALA A 92 1.30 14.12 12.83
CA ALA A 92 1.45 14.65 14.19
C ALA A 92 0.13 14.66 14.98
N SER A 93 -1.00 14.35 14.34
CA SER A 93 -2.32 14.29 14.97
C SER A 93 -3.27 13.35 14.23
N LEU A 94 -4.29 12.85 14.95
CA LEU A 94 -5.32 11.99 14.37
C LEU A 94 -6.11 12.73 13.28
N THR A 95 -6.43 13.99 13.51
CA THR A 95 -7.15 14.83 12.55
C THR A 95 -6.38 15.03 11.25
N GLU A 96 -5.07 15.23 11.32
CA GLU A 96 -4.22 15.34 10.13
C GLU A 96 -4.17 14.03 9.35
N CYS A 97 -4.01 12.90 10.05
CA CYS A 97 -4.02 11.56 9.45
C CYS A 97 -5.36 11.30 8.73
N VAL A 98 -6.48 11.47 9.42
CA VAL A 98 -7.83 11.28 8.86
C VAL A 98 -8.08 12.18 7.66
N ARG A 99 -7.71 13.47 7.74
CA ARG A 99 -7.88 14.41 6.62
C ARG A 99 -7.10 13.95 5.39
N THR A 100 -5.86 13.53 5.59
CA THR A 100 -4.97 13.08 4.51
C THR A 100 -5.53 11.83 3.83
N VAL A 101 -5.84 10.80 4.61
CA VAL A 101 -6.34 9.53 4.05
C VAL A 101 -7.73 9.68 3.45
N SER A 102 -8.59 10.54 4.00
CA SER A 102 -9.90 10.83 3.40
C SER A 102 -9.78 11.49 2.03
N ALA A 103 -8.86 12.45 1.86
CA ALA A 103 -8.62 13.10 0.59
C ALA A 103 -8.05 12.13 -0.46
N ASP A 104 -7.11 11.26 -0.06
CA ASP A 104 -6.57 10.22 -0.93
C ASP A 104 -7.66 9.22 -1.34
N LEU A 105 -8.51 8.78 -0.39
CA LEU A 105 -9.66 7.91 -0.67
C LEU A 105 -10.65 8.55 -1.65
N ASP A 106 -10.91 9.84 -1.53
CA ASP A 106 -11.82 10.54 -2.45
C ASP A 106 -11.26 10.59 -3.87
N ALA A 107 -9.94 10.80 -4.01
CA ALA A 107 -9.25 10.74 -5.29
C ALA A 107 -9.28 9.32 -5.90
N VAL A 108 -8.99 8.29 -5.10
CA VAL A 108 -9.06 6.88 -5.54
C VAL A 108 -10.48 6.51 -5.97
N ARG A 109 -11.49 6.90 -5.18
CA ARG A 109 -12.90 6.67 -5.52
C ARG A 109 -13.31 7.41 -6.79
N ALA A 110 -12.76 8.59 -7.07
CA ALA A 110 -13.06 9.32 -8.30
C ALA A 110 -12.67 8.49 -9.53
N VAL A 111 -11.44 7.98 -9.55
CA VAL A 111 -10.93 7.12 -10.64
C VAL A 111 -11.73 5.83 -10.75
N LEU A 112 -11.95 5.11 -9.65
CA LEU A 112 -12.70 3.84 -9.70
C LEU A 112 -14.12 4.00 -10.25
N ARG A 113 -14.78 5.13 -9.96
CA ARG A 113 -16.14 5.39 -10.45
C ARG A 113 -16.19 5.57 -11.97
N GLU A 114 -15.13 6.03 -12.61
CA GLU A 114 -15.05 6.16 -14.08
C GLU A 114 -15.17 4.78 -14.75
N ASP A 115 -14.65 3.73 -14.11
CA ASP A 115 -14.73 2.34 -14.55
C ASP A 115 -15.90 1.55 -13.95
N GLY A 116 -16.83 2.23 -13.27
CA GLY A 116 -17.99 1.59 -12.64
C GLY A 116 -17.64 0.71 -11.44
N LEU A 117 -16.53 0.99 -10.75
CA LEU A 117 -16.04 0.25 -9.58
C LEU A 117 -16.21 1.06 -8.29
N ALA A 118 -16.20 0.36 -7.16
CA ALA A 118 -16.34 0.94 -5.83
C ALA A 118 -15.39 0.31 -4.81
N LEU A 119 -14.87 1.13 -3.89
CA LEU A 119 -14.22 0.65 -2.68
C LEU A 119 -15.26 0.20 -1.65
N VAL A 120 -15.05 -0.97 -1.05
CA VAL A 120 -15.95 -1.55 -0.05
C VAL A 120 -15.16 -1.91 1.22
N GLY A 121 -15.58 -1.35 2.35
CA GLY A 121 -14.93 -1.53 3.65
C GLY A 121 -15.56 -2.68 4.43
N LEU A 122 -15.21 -3.92 4.06
CA LEU A 122 -15.60 -5.14 4.74
C LEU A 122 -14.35 -5.94 5.07
N GLY A 123 -14.27 -6.52 6.26
CA GLY A 123 -13.12 -7.35 6.66
C GLY A 123 -13.05 -8.70 5.96
N HIS A 124 -14.10 -9.10 5.26
CA HIS A 124 -14.17 -10.32 4.46
C HIS A 124 -15.15 -10.09 3.30
N ASP A 125 -14.82 -10.61 2.12
CA ASP A 125 -15.71 -10.57 0.97
C ASP A 125 -16.90 -11.54 1.20
N PRO A 126 -18.15 -11.05 1.29
CA PRO A 126 -19.29 -11.91 1.56
C PRO A 126 -19.76 -12.71 0.33
N TRP A 127 -19.16 -12.51 -0.84
CA TRP A 127 -19.51 -13.18 -2.10
C TRP A 127 -18.41 -14.10 -2.61
N GLN A 128 -17.18 -13.96 -2.09
CA GLN A 128 -16.04 -14.80 -2.44
C GLN A 128 -15.47 -15.46 -1.19
N ALA A 129 -15.45 -16.80 -1.21
CA ALA A 129 -14.98 -17.64 -0.11
C ALA A 129 -13.48 -17.90 -0.18
#